data_AF-A0A7R9D7W1-F1
#
_entry.id   AF-A0A7R9D7W1-F1
#
_cell.length_a   1.000
_cell.length_b   1.000
_cell.length_c   1.000
_cell.angle_alpha   90.00
_cell.angle_beta   90.00
_cell.angle_gamma   90.00
#
_symmetry.space_group_name_H-M   'P 1'
#
loop_
_entity.id
_entity.type
_entity.pdbx_description
1 polymer ?
#
loop_
_entity_poly.entity_id
_entity_poly.type
_entity_poly.pdbx_seq_one_letter_code
_entity_poly.pdbx_strand_id
1 'polypeptide(L)'
;FSYETANGIKVQESGYVKEGSGASARQADAEGNTEDNSILVAVGSYSYTAPDGSVISLSYTADENGFQPVGDHLPKAPTASPDQGATTGADANEAVPQESDLSQQTPSDA
;
A
#
# COMPACT_ATOMS: atom_id res chain seq x y z
N PHE A 1 -7.17 20.34 -12.96
CA PHE A 1 -7.81 21.62 -12.61
C PHE A 1 -7.55 21.94 -11.15
N SER A 2 -7.71 23.21 -10.75
CA SER A 2 -7.63 23.62 -9.34
C SER A 2 -8.52 24.82 -9.09
N TYR A 3 -9.11 24.92 -7.90
CA TYR A 3 -9.89 26.08 -7.48
C TYR A 3 -9.78 26.30 -5.96
N GLU A 4 -10.08 27.52 -5.54
CA GLU A 4 -10.14 27.93 -4.15
C GLU A 4 -11.42 28.73 -3.91
N THR A 5 -12.08 28.48 -2.78
CA THR A 5 -13.30 29.19 -2.38
C THR A 5 -13.00 30.28 -1.35
N ALA A 6 -13.91 31.24 -1.20
CA ALA A 6 -13.74 32.36 -0.26
C ALA A 6 -13.62 31.93 1.21
N ASN A 7 -14.14 30.74 1.57
CA ASN A 7 -14.04 30.15 2.90
C ASN A 7 -12.79 29.26 3.09
N GLY A 8 -11.78 29.39 2.22
CA GLY A 8 -10.47 28.73 2.39
C GLY A 8 -10.43 27.26 1.97
N ILE A 9 -11.45 26.77 1.25
CA ILE A 9 -11.41 25.42 0.68
C ILE A 9 -10.52 25.46 -0.56
N LYS A 10 -9.51 24.59 -0.62
CA LYS A 10 -8.62 24.44 -1.77
C LYS A 10 -8.80 23.05 -2.37
N VAL A 11 -8.95 22.99 -3.68
CA VAL A 11 -9.12 21.73 -4.42
C VAL A 11 -8.22 21.72 -5.63
N GLN A 12 -7.58 20.58 -5.89
CA GLN A 12 -6.89 20.30 -7.13
C GLN A 12 -7.10 18.85 -7.54
N GLU A 13 -7.11 18.61 -8.85
CA GLU A 13 -7.28 17.29 -9.44
C GLU A 13 -6.55 17.23 -10.79
N SER A 14 -5.93 16.10 -11.10
CA SER A 14 -5.37 15.77 -12.39
C SER A 14 -5.78 14.36 -12.78
N GLY A 15 -6.11 14.16 -14.05
CA GLY A 15 -6.42 12.85 -14.60
C GLY A 15 -5.35 12.39 -15.59
N TYR A 16 -5.09 11.09 -15.65
CA TYR A 16 -4.29 10.45 -16.69
C TYR A 16 -4.81 9.05 -16.98
N VAL A 17 -4.52 8.54 -18.17
CA VAL A 17 -4.89 7.17 -18.56
C VAL A 17 -3.70 6.25 -18.31
N LYS A 18 -3.92 5.12 -17.62
CA LYS A 18 -2.97 4.01 -17.54
C LYS A 18 -3.51 2.82 -18.33
N GLU A 19 -2.63 2.00 -18.88
CA GLU A 19 -3.05 0.72 -19.43
C GLU A 19 -3.49 -0.22 -18.30
N GLY A 20 -4.68 -0.77 -18.43
CA GLY A 20 -5.23 -1.77 -17.52
C GLY A 20 -4.55 -3.11 -17.73
N SER A 21 -4.31 -3.81 -16.63
CA SER A 21 -3.63 -5.12 -16.63
C SER A 21 -4.55 -6.31 -16.99
N GLY A 22 -5.75 -6.03 -17.50
CA GLY A 22 -6.77 -7.03 -17.80
C GLY A 22 -6.37 -7.98 -18.93
N ALA A 23 -6.81 -9.23 -18.82
CA ALA A 23 -6.62 -10.27 -19.85
C ALA A 23 -7.22 -9.88 -21.23
N SER A 24 -8.14 -8.93 -21.23
CA SER A 24 -8.84 -8.38 -22.39
C SER A 24 -7.92 -7.65 -23.38
N ALA A 25 -6.78 -7.10 -22.93
CA ALA A 25 -5.84 -6.40 -23.83
C ALA A 25 -5.16 -7.33 -24.85
N ARG A 26 -5.30 -8.65 -24.66
CA ARG A 26 -4.68 -9.69 -25.49
C ARG A 26 -5.67 -10.54 -26.27
N GLN A 27 -6.97 -10.38 -26.02
CA GLN A 27 -7.99 -11.20 -26.65
C GLN A 27 -8.70 -10.36 -27.71
N ALA A 28 -8.19 -10.38 -28.94
CA ALA A 28 -8.95 -9.88 -30.07
C ALA A 28 -10.17 -10.81 -30.30
N ASP A 29 -11.34 -10.24 -30.59
CA ASP A 29 -12.48 -11.03 -31.03
C ASP A 29 -12.21 -11.69 -32.41
N ALA A 30 -13.13 -12.52 -32.89
CA ALA A 30 -12.97 -13.21 -34.18
C ALA A 30 -12.86 -12.24 -35.37
N GLU A 31 -13.30 -11.00 -35.17
CA GLU A 31 -13.28 -9.90 -36.13
C GLU A 31 -12.02 -9.02 -35.99
N GLY A 32 -11.14 -9.31 -35.03
CA GLY A 32 -9.87 -8.61 -34.80
C GLY A 32 -9.96 -7.36 -33.93
N ASN A 33 -11.09 -7.11 -33.27
CA ASN A 33 -11.25 -5.98 -32.36
C ASN A 33 -10.62 -6.31 -31.00
N THR A 34 -9.76 -5.42 -30.52
CA THR A 34 -9.22 -5.47 -29.15
C THR A 34 -10.04 -4.54 -28.29
N GLU A 35 -10.46 -4.97 -27.11
CA GLU A 35 -11.17 -4.09 -26.19
C GLU A 35 -10.20 -3.06 -25.59
N ASP A 36 -10.66 -1.81 -25.46
CA ASP A 36 -9.89 -0.74 -24.84
C ASP A 36 -9.75 -1.00 -23.33
N ASN A 37 -8.57 -1.47 -22.91
CA ASN A 37 -8.24 -1.69 -21.50
C ASN A 37 -7.72 -0.42 -20.81
N SER A 38 -8.08 0.75 -21.31
CA SER A 38 -7.62 2.02 -20.74
C SER A 38 -8.31 2.30 -19.40
N ILE A 39 -7.54 2.43 -18.33
CA ILE A 39 -8.02 2.83 -17.00
C ILE A 39 -7.79 4.33 -16.83
N LEU A 40 -8.86 5.08 -16.58
CA LEU A 40 -8.75 6.48 -16.18
C LEU A 40 -8.37 6.54 -14.70
N VAL A 41 -7.27 7.21 -14.40
CA VAL A 41 -6.81 7.52 -13.05
C VAL A 41 -7.06 8.99 -12.78
N ALA A 42 -7.67 9.32 -11.65
CA ALA A 42 -7.79 10.68 -11.14
C ALA A 42 -7.03 10.78 -9.81
N VAL A 43 -6.15 11.78 -9.71
CA VAL A 43 -5.43 12.11 -8.48
C VAL A 43 -5.79 13.52 -8.07
N GLY A 44 -6.04 13.73 -6.79
CA GLY A 44 -6.40 15.06 -6.32
C GLY A 44 -6.13 15.27 -4.85
N SER A 45 -6.32 16.51 -4.42
CA SER A 45 -6.29 16.87 -3.02
C SER A 45 -7.33 17.93 -2.69
N TYR A 46 -7.85 17.82 -1.47
CA TYR A 46 -8.85 18.70 -0.88
C TYR A 46 -8.32 19.20 0.46
N SER A 47 -8.46 20.49 0.74
CA SER A 47 -8.11 21.04 2.05
C SER A 47 -9.07 22.13 2.49
N TYR A 48 -9.35 22.18 3.79
CA TYR A 48 -10.24 23.16 4.41
C TYR A 48 -9.81 23.45 5.85
N THR A 49 -10.20 24.61 6.35
CA THR A 49 -10.03 24.98 7.76
C THR A 49 -11.21 24.46 8.57
N ALA A 50 -10.95 23.64 9.59
CA ALA A 50 -11.95 23.15 10.51
C ALA A 50 -12.35 24.22 11.53
N PRO A 51 -13.49 24.07 12.24
CA PRO A 51 -13.98 25.06 13.20
C PRO A 51 -13.02 25.35 14.37
N ASP A 52 -12.08 24.46 14.64
CA ASP A 52 -11.02 24.59 15.64
C ASP A 52 -9.80 25.38 15.14
N GLY A 53 -9.79 25.80 13.87
CA GLY A 53 -8.69 26.49 13.22
C GLY A 53 -7.63 25.57 12.60
N SER A 54 -7.78 24.25 12.75
CA SER A 54 -6.86 23.26 12.16
C SER A 54 -7.09 23.17 10.65
N VAL A 55 -6.02 23.11 9.86
CA VAL A 55 -6.14 22.83 8.43
C VAL A 55 -6.20 21.32 8.23
N ILE A 56 -7.32 20.85 7.69
CA ILE A 56 -7.49 19.45 7.31
C ILE A 56 -7.14 19.32 5.83
N SER A 57 -6.34 18.31 5.51
CA SER A 57 -5.94 17.97 4.15
C SER A 57 -6.24 16.50 3.87
N LEU A 58 -6.69 16.25 2.64
CA LEU A 58 -7.01 14.95 2.09
C LEU A 58 -6.38 14.86 0.71
N SER A 59 -5.62 13.81 0.46
CA SER A 59 -5.19 13.43 -0.89
C SER A 59 -5.91 12.16 -1.30
N TYR A 60 -6.10 11.93 -2.59
CA TYR A 60 -6.71 10.70 -3.05
C TYR A 60 -6.19 10.27 -4.42
N THR A 61 -6.30 8.97 -4.66
CA THR A 61 -6.16 8.35 -5.98
C THR A 61 -7.43 7.57 -6.27
N ALA A 62 -8.03 7.79 -7.43
CA ALA A 62 -9.16 7.03 -7.93
C ALA A 62 -8.74 6.30 -9.21
N ASP A 63 -8.81 4.97 -9.19
CA ASP A 63 -8.51 4.12 -10.34
C ASP A 63 -9.42 2.87 -10.37
N GLU A 64 -9.00 1.81 -11.05
CA GLU A 64 -9.72 0.53 -11.11
C GLU A 64 -10.01 -0.09 -9.73
N ASN A 65 -9.23 0.26 -8.70
CA ASN A 65 -9.43 -0.21 -7.33
C ASN A 65 -10.34 0.73 -6.51
N GLY A 66 -10.97 1.72 -7.15
CA GLY A 66 -11.87 2.67 -6.53
C GLY A 66 -11.16 3.88 -5.91
N PHE A 67 -11.84 4.56 -4.99
CA PHE A 67 -11.35 5.76 -4.34
C PHE A 67 -10.49 5.44 -3.12
N GLN A 68 -9.24 5.86 -3.14
CA GLN A 68 -8.23 5.61 -2.11
C GLN A 68 -7.80 6.92 -1.44
N PRO A 69 -8.50 7.36 -0.38
CA PRO A 69 -8.17 8.59 0.32
C PRO A 69 -7.02 8.38 1.33
N VAL A 70 -6.20 9.41 1.48
CA VAL A 70 -5.10 9.51 2.44
C VAL A 70 -5.21 10.85 3.16
N GLY A 71 -5.29 10.82 4.48
CA GLY A 71 -5.33 12.00 5.32
C GLY A 71 -5.28 11.63 6.80
N ASP A 72 -4.66 12.47 7.61
CA ASP A 72 -4.42 12.20 9.04
C ASP A 72 -5.71 12.06 9.87
N HIS A 73 -6.81 12.63 9.35
CA HIS A 73 -8.13 12.62 9.95
C HIS A 73 -8.97 11.39 9.57
N LEU A 74 -8.46 10.52 8.69
CA LEU A 74 -9.18 9.33 8.27
C LEU A 74 -9.04 8.20 9.30
N PRO A 75 -10.06 7.34 9.44
CA PRO A 75 -9.92 6.12 10.21
C PRO A 75 -8.78 5.26 9.64
N LYS A 76 -7.73 5.04 10.45
CA LYS A 76 -6.70 4.06 10.11
C LYS A 76 -7.32 2.68 10.30
N ALA A 77 -7.29 1.84 9.26
CA ALA A 77 -7.68 0.45 9.39
C ALA A 77 -6.94 -0.17 10.59
N PRO A 78 -7.61 -0.98 11.43
CA PRO A 78 -6.95 -1.64 12.54
C PRO A 78 -5.79 -2.46 11.96
N THR A 79 -4.57 -2.19 12.44
CA THR A 79 -3.42 -3.02 12.12
C THR A 79 -3.76 -4.43 12.59
N ALA A 80 -4.01 -5.36 11.67
CA ALA A 80 -4.05 -6.78 12.00
C ALA A 80 -2.68 -7.09 12.61
N SER A 81 -2.65 -7.19 13.94
CA SER A 81 -1.45 -7.63 14.65
C SER A 81 -1.14 -9.02 14.12
N PRO A 82 0.09 -9.33 13.70
CA PRO A 82 0.45 -10.71 13.44
C PRO A 82 0.27 -11.44 14.77
N ASP A 83 -0.76 -12.29 14.82
CA ASP A 83 -0.98 -13.20 15.93
C ASP A 83 0.30 -14.01 16.12
N GLN A 84 1.02 -13.65 17.17
CA GLN A 84 2.18 -14.36 17.67
C GLN A 84 1.66 -15.70 18.17
N GLY A 85 1.74 -16.73 17.31
CA GLY A 85 1.58 -18.11 17.71
C GLY A 85 2.63 -18.50 18.75
N ALA A 86 2.35 -18.26 20.02
CA ALA A 86 2.90 -19.02 21.14
C ALA A 86 1.98 -20.25 21.32
N THR A 87 2.38 -21.48 21.65
CA THR A 87 3.58 -22.01 22.31
C THR A 87 3.50 -23.55 22.31
N THR A 88 4.64 -24.22 22.16
CA THR A 88 5.07 -25.53 22.77
C THR A 88 4.33 -26.84 22.48
N GLY A 89 5.05 -27.77 21.85
CA GLY A 89 4.86 -29.22 21.96
C GLY A 89 6.21 -29.92 21.83
N ALA A 90 6.71 -30.48 22.93
CA ALA A 90 7.94 -31.26 23.05
C ALA A 90 7.73 -32.72 22.61
N ASP A 91 8.87 -33.42 22.44
CA ASP A 91 9.10 -34.87 22.20
C ASP A 91 9.29 -35.25 20.71
N ALA A 92 10.37 -35.87 20.24
CA ALA A 92 11.38 -36.71 20.89
C ALA A 92 12.77 -36.63 20.20
N ASN A 93 13.81 -36.83 20.99
CA ASN A 93 15.18 -37.15 20.55
C ASN A 93 15.28 -38.62 20.10
N GLU A 94 15.82 -38.87 18.90
CA GLU A 94 16.69 -40.01 18.51
C GLU A 94 17.09 -39.77 17.03
N ALA A 95 18.34 -39.80 16.54
CA ALA A 95 19.61 -40.23 17.09
C ALA A 95 20.78 -39.73 16.18
N VAL A 96 21.94 -39.37 16.79
CA VAL A 96 23.34 -39.72 16.39
C VAL A 96 24.05 -38.83 15.32
N PRO A 97 25.38 -38.52 15.43
CA PRO A 97 25.90 -37.31 16.08
C PRO A 97 26.77 -36.45 15.11
N GLN A 98 27.08 -35.22 15.50
CA GLN A 98 28.20 -34.47 14.90
C GLN A 98 29.33 -34.49 15.93
N GLU A 99 30.30 -35.39 15.74
CA GLU A 99 31.52 -35.43 16.53
C GLU A 99 32.43 -34.24 16.17
N SER A 100 33.03 -33.66 17.23
CA SER A 100 34.41 -33.15 17.32
C SER A 100 34.89 -32.19 16.21
N ASP A 101 35.42 -31.01 16.48
CA ASP A 101 36.45 -30.72 17.48
C ASP A 101 36.88 -29.25 17.32
N LEU A 102 37.57 -28.74 18.33
CA LEU A 102 38.56 -27.65 18.23
C LEU A 102 38.01 -26.21 18.10
N SER A 103 37.69 -25.52 19.21
CA SER A 103 38.59 -24.90 20.20
C SER A 103 39.42 -23.72 19.68
N GLN A 104 39.31 -22.60 20.42
CA GLN A 104 40.19 -21.42 20.45
C GLN A 104 40.11 -20.51 19.19
N GLN A 105 40.22 -19.19 19.22
CA GLN A 105 40.73 -18.25 20.21
C GLN A 105 40.32 -16.84 19.77
N THR A 106 39.93 -15.98 20.72
CA THR A 106 39.98 -14.52 20.51
C THR A 106 41.44 -14.07 20.43
N PRO A 107 41.71 -12.90 19.84
CA PRO A 107 42.64 -12.02 20.52
C PRO A 107 42.01 -10.65 20.77
N SER A 108 41.86 -10.33 22.05
CA SER A 108 41.97 -8.97 22.55
C SER A 108 43.42 -8.71 22.95
N ASP A 109 43.83 -7.46 22.78
CA ASP A 109 45.06 -6.80 23.29
C ASP A 109 46.29 -6.81 22.38
N ALA A 110 46.48 -5.74 21.60
CA ALA A 110 47.41 -4.63 21.89
C ALA A 110 47.51 -3.67 20.67
#